data_AF-H9FM21-F1
#
_entry.id   AF-H9FM21-F1
#
_cell.length_a   1.000
_cell.length_b   1.000
_cell.length_c   1.000
_cell.angle_alpha   90.00
_cell.angle_beta   90.00
_cell.angle_gamma   90.00
#
_symmetry.space_group_name_H-M   'P 1'
#
loop_
_entity.id
_entity.type
_entity.pdbx_description
1 polymer ?
#
loop_
_entity_poly.entity_id
_entity_poly.type
_entity_poly.pdbx_seq_one_letter_code
_entity_poly.pdbx_strand_id
1 'polypeptide(L)'
;SFPPGDIFKSIVENIPIGTSVISVTAHDPDADINGQLSYTIIQQMPRGNHFTIDEVKGTIYTNAEIDREFANLFELTVKANDQAVP
;
A
#
# COMPACT_ATOMS: atom_id res chain seq x y z
N SER A 1 -4.35 7.30 -11.94
CA SER A 1 -3.79 5.95 -12.18
C SER A 1 -2.43 5.79 -11.53
N PHE A 2 -2.05 4.55 -11.18
CA PHE A 2 -0.66 4.25 -10.80
C PHE A 2 0.24 4.22 -12.04
N PRO A 3 1.56 4.46 -11.89
CA PRO A 3 2.54 4.16 -12.92
C PRO A 3 2.41 2.69 -13.39
N PRO A 4 2.61 2.40 -14.69
CA PRO A 4 2.49 1.03 -15.19
C PRO A 4 3.62 0.15 -14.63
N GLY A 5 3.26 -1.09 -14.24
CA GLY A 5 4.18 -2.12 -13.77
C GLY A 5 3.93 -2.56 -12.33
N ASP A 6 4.43 -3.76 -12.00
CA ASP A 6 4.38 -4.30 -10.65
C ASP A 6 5.47 -3.66 -9.77
N ILE A 7 5.13 -3.35 -8.52
CA ILE A 7 6.05 -2.75 -7.57
C ILE A 7 6.52 -3.84 -6.59
N PHE A 8 7.84 -4.03 -6.51
CA PHE A 8 8.45 -5.02 -5.63
C PHE A 8 9.28 -4.36 -4.52
N LYS A 9 9.20 -4.91 -3.31
CA LYS A 9 10.02 -4.48 -2.18
C LYS A 9 10.44 -5.69 -1.34
N SER A 10 11.74 -5.81 -1.09
CA SER A 10 12.26 -6.75 -0.10
C SER A 10 12.36 -6.08 1.27
N ILE A 11 11.94 -6.80 2.30
CA ILE A 11 12.07 -6.44 3.72
C ILE A 11 12.69 -7.63 4.47
N VAL A 12 13.31 -7.35 5.62
CA VAL A 12 13.76 -8.42 6.52
C VAL A 12 12.58 -8.90 7.37
N GLU A 13 12.59 -10.16 7.76
CA GLU A 13 11.63 -10.71 8.73
C GLU A 13 11.83 -10.09 10.12
N ASN A 14 10.84 -10.24 11.00
CA ASN A 14 10.88 -9.73 12.38
C ASN A 14 11.14 -8.22 12.49
N ILE A 15 10.84 -7.45 11.45
CA ILE A 15 10.83 -5.99 11.55
C ILE A 15 9.73 -5.53 12.50
N PRO A 16 9.96 -4.47 13.28
CA PRO A 16 8.95 -3.95 14.19
C PRO A 16 7.63 -3.62 13.48
N ILE A 17 6.51 -3.85 14.16
CA ILE A 17 5.20 -3.40 13.72
C ILE A 17 5.20 -1.86 13.65
N GLY A 18 4.59 -1.30 12.60
CA GLY A 18 4.59 0.13 12.30
C GLY A 18 5.78 0.60 11.47
N THR A 19 6.63 -0.31 10.97
CA THR A 19 7.75 0.04 10.09
C THR A 19 7.25 0.39 8.70
N SER A 20 7.72 1.51 8.13
CA SER A 20 7.41 1.90 6.75
C SER A 20 8.11 0.96 5.75
N VAL A 21 7.34 0.39 4.82
CA VAL A 21 7.81 -0.58 3.84
C VAL A 21 8.11 0.10 2.50
N ILE A 22 7.09 0.75 1.94
CA ILE A 22 7.14 1.42 0.64
C ILE A 22 6.03 2.47 0.57
N SER A 23 6.21 3.50 -0.26
CA SER A 23 5.14 4.44 -0.59
C SER A 23 4.73 4.26 -2.04
N VAL A 24 3.42 4.23 -2.29
CA VAL A 24 2.84 4.18 -3.63
C VAL A 24 2.13 5.49 -3.93
N THR A 25 2.30 6.00 -5.13
CA THR A 25 1.68 7.25 -5.57
C THR A 25 0.95 7.02 -6.88
N ALA A 26 -0.33 7.33 -6.90
CA ALA A 26 -1.11 7.41 -8.12
C ALA A 26 -1.13 8.88 -8.60
N HIS A 27 -1.12 9.07 -9.91
CA HIS A 27 -1.31 10.37 -10.56
C HIS A 27 -2.71 10.45 -11.14
N ASP A 28 -3.45 11.48 -10.80
CA ASP A 28 -4.69 11.81 -11.48
C ASP A 28 -4.42 12.96 -12.47
N PRO A 29 -4.52 12.74 -13.79
CA PRO A 29 -4.27 13.77 -14.79
C PRO A 29 -5.31 14.89 -14.78
N ASP A 30 -6.49 14.66 -14.19
CA ASP A 30 -7.57 15.64 -14.06
C ASP A 30 -7.56 16.35 -12.69
N ALA A 31 -6.63 15.99 -11.80
CA ALA A 31 -6.47 16.65 -10.52
C ALA A 31 -5.83 18.04 -10.70
N ASP A 32 -6.68 19.03 -10.98
CA ASP A 32 -6.46 20.35 -10.41
C ASP A 32 -6.38 20.22 -8.87
N ILE A 33 -5.82 21.25 -8.23
CA ILE A 33 -5.44 21.43 -6.80
C ILE A 33 -6.32 20.77 -5.70
N ASN A 34 -7.52 20.28 -6.02
CA ASN A 34 -8.47 19.62 -5.11
C ASN A 34 -8.57 18.09 -5.25
N GLY A 35 -7.89 17.44 -6.20
CA GLY A 35 -7.92 15.97 -6.38
C GLY A 35 -7.08 15.23 -5.34
N GLN A 36 -7.57 15.12 -4.11
CA GLN A 36 -6.90 14.31 -3.09
C GLN A 36 -7.28 12.84 -3.26
N LEU A 37 -6.32 12.02 -3.70
CA LEU A 37 -6.49 10.57 -3.78
C LEU A 37 -6.48 9.95 -2.37
N SER A 38 -7.43 9.06 -2.12
CA SER A 38 -7.42 8.18 -0.96
C SER A 38 -6.91 6.80 -1.35
N TYR A 39 -5.96 6.27 -0.57
CA TYR A 39 -5.34 4.97 -0.80
C TYR A 39 -5.90 3.90 0.14
N THR A 40 -6.19 2.71 -0.39
CA THR A 40 -6.69 1.59 0.40
C THR A 40 -6.10 0.27 -0.08
N ILE A 41 -5.69 -0.60 0.85
CA ILE A 41 -5.37 -1.99 0.52
C ILE A 41 -6.68 -2.77 0.45
N ILE A 42 -7.05 -3.22 -0.75
CA ILE A 42 -8.31 -3.95 -0.98
C ILE A 42 -8.14 -5.48 -0.93
N GLN A 43 -6.90 -5.97 -1.03
CA GLN A 43 -6.59 -7.39 -0.91
C GLN A 43 -5.15 -7.59 -0.42
N GLN A 44 -4.96 -8.61 0.42
CA GLN A 44 -3.65 -9.10 0.87
C GLN A 44 -3.61 -10.62 0.74
N MET A 45 -2.51 -11.14 0.21
CA MET A 45 -2.21 -12.57 0.15
C MET A 45 -0.80 -12.82 0.69
N PRO A 46 -0.63 -13.70 1.70
CA PRO A 46 -1.67 -14.36 2.48
C PRO A 46 -2.57 -13.38 3.25
N ARG A 47 -3.77 -13.84 3.63
CA ARG A 47 -4.68 -13.06 4.48
C ARG A 47 -4.13 -12.99 5.90
N GLY A 48 -4.32 -11.86 6.58
CA GLY A 48 -3.88 -11.68 7.97
C GLY A 48 -3.70 -10.23 8.42
N ASN A 49 -4.01 -9.24 7.56
CA ASN A 49 -3.80 -7.82 7.84
C ASN A 49 -2.36 -7.51 8.26
N HIS A 50 -1.39 -8.15 7.60
CA HIS A 50 0.04 -7.96 7.89
C HIS A 50 0.53 -6.56 7.52
N PHE A 51 -0.20 -5.87 6.62
CA PHE A 51 0.12 -4.52 6.18
C PHE A 51 -1.07 -3.58 6.28
N THR A 52 -0.77 -2.30 6.54
CA THR A 52 -1.71 -1.18 6.52
C THR A 52 -1.17 -0.08 5.61
N ILE A 53 -2.03 0.82 5.12
CA ILE A 53 -1.63 1.95 4.29
C ILE A 53 -2.13 3.26 4.90
N ASP A 54 -1.29 4.29 4.87
CA ASP A 54 -1.71 5.67 5.13
C ASP A 54 -2.56 6.15 3.97
N GLU A 55 -3.83 6.41 4.25
CA GLU A 55 -4.85 6.74 3.24
C GLU A 55 -4.54 8.02 2.47
N VAL A 56 -3.70 8.92 3.01
CA VAL A 56 -3.38 10.21 2.41
C VAL A 56 -2.03 10.16 1.69
N LYS A 57 -1.02 9.56 2.32
CA LYS A 57 0.36 9.53 1.79
C LYS A 57 0.63 8.33 0.88
N GLY A 58 -0.21 7.30 0.94
CA GLY A 58 0.01 6.04 0.22
C GLY A 58 1.19 5.22 0.78
N THR A 59 1.66 5.51 2.00
CA THR A 59 2.75 4.78 2.64
C THR A 59 2.22 3.50 3.28
N ILE A 60 2.79 2.36 2.91
CA ILE A 60 2.49 1.05 3.47
C ILE A 60 3.39 0.78 4.68
N TYR A 61 2.80 0.29 5.76
CA TYR A 61 3.45 -0.07 7.01
C TYR A 61 3.19 -1.52 7.38
N THR A 62 4.08 -2.12 8.17
CA THR A 62 3.80 -3.39 8.85
C THR A 62 2.74 -3.19 9.93
N ASN A 63 1.84 -4.16 10.03
CA ASN A 63 0.75 -4.18 11.01
C ASN A 63 0.69 -5.50 11.80
N ALA A 64 1.39 -6.54 11.34
CA ALA A 64 1.62 -7.77 12.08
C ALA A 64 3.06 -8.26 11.87
N GLU A 65 3.42 -9.32 12.58
CA GLU A 65 4.71 -10.00 12.42
C GLU A 65 4.87 -10.50 10.97
N ILE A 66 6.09 -10.33 10.45
CA ILE A 66 6.51 -10.81 9.14
C ILE A 66 7.50 -11.93 9.39
N ASP A 67 7.05 -13.14 9.15
CA ASP A 67 7.80 -14.38 9.34
C ASP A 67 7.95 -15.08 7.98
N ARG A 68 9.19 -15.37 7.61
CA ARG A 68 9.52 -16.01 6.33
C ARG A 68 9.08 -17.47 6.30
N GLU A 69 9.06 -18.16 7.44
CA GLU A 69 8.57 -19.54 7.53
C GLU A 69 7.05 -19.62 7.29
N PHE A 70 6.31 -18.56 7.63
CA PHE A 70 4.89 -18.44 7.34
C PHE A 70 4.62 -18.11 5.85
N ALA A 71 5.28 -17.08 5.33
CA ALA A 71 5.16 -16.70 3.91
C ALA A 71 6.41 -15.98 3.41
N ASN A 72 6.89 -16.41 2.24
CA ASN A 72 8.04 -15.80 1.57
C ASN A 72 7.67 -14.66 0.60
N LEU A 73 6.38 -14.47 0.34
CA LEU A 73 5.85 -13.44 -0.55
C LEU A 73 4.52 -12.93 0.01
N PHE A 74 4.39 -11.61 0.03
CA PHE A 74 3.13 -10.93 0.32
C PHE A 74 2.72 -10.09 -0.89
N GLU A 75 1.54 -10.39 -1.43
CA GLU A 75 0.94 -9.66 -2.54
C GLU A 75 -0.13 -8.72 -1.99
N LEU A 76 -0.02 -7.43 -2.32
CA LEU A 76 -0.93 -6.39 -1.89
C LEU A 76 -1.58 -5.74 -3.11
N THR A 77 -2.92 -5.74 -3.15
CA THR A 77 -3.66 -4.97 -4.16
C THR A 77 -4.10 -3.65 -3.53
N VAL A 78 -3.56 -2.54 -4.06
CA VAL A 78 -3.88 -1.19 -3.60
C VAL A 78 -4.79 -0.50 -4.61
N LYS A 79 -5.84 0.16 -4.10
CA LYS A 79 -6.71 1.05 -4.87
C LYS A 79 -6.41 2.50 -4.47
N ALA A 80 -6.33 3.38 -5.46
CA ALA A 80 -6.43 4.83 -5.25
C ALA A 80 -7.81 5.29 -5.74
N ASN A 81 -8.50 6.07 -4.92
CA ASN A 81 -9.82 6.61 -5.23
C ASN A 81 -9.78 8.13 -5.20
N ASP A 82 -10.18 8.76 -6.31
CA ASP A 82 -10.39 10.20 -6.35
C ASP A 82 -11.56 10.60 -5.44
N GLN A 83 -11.36 11.68 -4.68
CA GLN A 83 -12.35 12.25 -3.78
C GLN A 83 -13.07 13.45 -4.42
N ALA A 84 -12.82 13.75 -5.70
CA ALA A 84 -13.58 14.77 -6.40
C ALA A 84 -15.08 14.42 -6.39
N VAL A 85 -15.88 15.39 -5.95
CA VAL A 85 -17.34 15.33 -6.07
C VAL A 85 -17.69 15.81 -7.48
N PRO A 86 -18.57 15.11 -8.23
CA PRO A 86 -19.00 15.51 -9.56
C PRO A 86 -19.64 16.91 -9.62
#